data_AF-A0A3B9EUW1-F1
#
_entry.id   AF-A0A3B9EUW1-F1
#
_cell.length_a   1.000
_cell.length_b   1.000
_cell.length_c   1.000
_cell.angle_alpha   90.00
_cell.angle_beta   90.00
_cell.angle_gamma   90.00
#
_symmetry.space_group_name_H-M   'P 1'
#
loop_
_entity.id
_entity.type
_entity.pdbx_description
1 polymer ?
#
loop_
_entity_poly.entity_id
_entity_poly.type
_entity_poly.pdbx_seq_one_letter_code
_entity_poly.pdbx_strand_id
1 'polypeptide(L)'
;MKKLIIFDLDGTLSESKSSLDAEMSALLQDLLERVKVAVISGGDWPQFEKQLLANFSMNDQLKNLFILPTCGTKFYKYSDGWKKIYAEDLSIKEKEKIIHSLKKASNTAGFKTEETWGEVIEDRGSQITFSALGQNAPLEKKKTWDPDFAKRKKIKTILDRLIPEFSIRIGGTTSVDITKPGIDKAYGINKLKEILEK
;
A
#
# COMPACT_ATOMS: atom_id res chain seq x y z
N MET A 1 26.69 -6.91 -11.93
CA MET A 1 25.34 -6.74 -12.52
C MET A 1 24.30 -6.76 -11.41
N LYS A 2 23.29 -5.88 -11.43
CA LYS A 2 22.20 -5.88 -10.43
C LYS A 2 21.26 -7.07 -10.70
N LYS A 3 20.81 -7.77 -9.64
CA LYS A 3 20.01 -9.00 -9.76
C LYS A 3 18.50 -8.82 -9.48
N LEU A 4 18.13 -7.67 -8.93
CA LEU A 4 16.78 -7.31 -8.53
C LEU A 4 16.61 -5.80 -8.65
N ILE A 5 15.48 -5.36 -9.21
CA ILE A 5 15.05 -3.96 -9.21
C ILE A 5 13.74 -3.88 -8.44
N ILE A 6 13.62 -2.90 -7.54
CA ILE A 6 12.45 -2.73 -6.69
C ILE A 6 11.84 -1.37 -6.97
N PHE A 7 10.55 -1.34 -7.27
CA PHE A 7 9.78 -0.12 -7.52
C PHE A 7 8.73 0.08 -6.43
N ASP A 8 8.52 1.33 -6.06
CA ASP A 8 7.24 1.73 -5.49
C ASP A 8 6.15 1.71 -6.59
N LEU A 9 4.88 1.61 -6.22
CA LEU A 9 3.79 1.65 -7.20
C LEU A 9 3.31 3.09 -7.45
N ASP A 10 2.62 3.66 -6.46
CA ASP A 10 1.96 4.95 -6.55
C ASP A 10 2.97 6.11 -6.61
N GLY A 11 2.88 6.95 -7.63
CA GLY A 11 3.79 8.07 -7.87
C GLY A 11 5.16 7.66 -8.41
N THR A 12 5.35 6.38 -8.78
CA THR A 12 6.58 5.87 -9.39
C THR A 12 6.29 5.12 -10.68
N LEU A 13 5.52 4.03 -10.62
CA LEU A 13 5.11 3.28 -11.83
C LEU A 13 3.80 3.81 -12.41
N SER A 14 2.86 4.24 -11.56
CA SER A 14 1.60 4.85 -11.97
C SER A 14 1.28 6.09 -11.15
N GLU A 15 0.35 6.92 -11.63
CA GLU A 15 -0.24 7.95 -10.78
C GLU A 15 -0.96 7.32 -9.57
N SER A 16 -1.15 8.10 -8.51
CA SER A 16 -1.73 7.59 -7.26
C SER A 16 -3.11 6.97 -7.48
N LYS A 17 -3.15 5.67 -7.22
CA LYS A 17 -4.28 4.76 -7.38
C LYS A 17 -4.81 4.57 -8.81
N SER A 18 -3.99 4.89 -9.82
CA SER A 18 -4.33 4.74 -11.24
C SER A 18 -3.67 3.50 -11.84
N SER A 19 -4.26 2.97 -12.91
CA SER A 19 -3.66 1.87 -13.67
C SER A 19 -2.43 2.34 -14.44
N LEU A 20 -1.50 1.41 -14.70
CA LEU A 20 -0.39 1.66 -15.60
C LEU A 20 -0.88 2.01 -17.00
N ASP A 21 -0.17 2.91 -17.68
CA ASP A 21 -0.34 3.09 -19.10
C ASP A 21 0.30 1.93 -19.90
N ALA A 22 0.02 1.90 -21.20
CA ALA A 22 0.49 0.84 -22.09
C ALA A 22 2.01 0.85 -22.26
N GLU A 23 2.64 2.03 -22.23
CA GLU A 23 4.08 2.19 -22.40
C GLU A 23 4.82 1.61 -21.19
N MET A 24 4.47 2.03 -19.98
CA MET A 24 5.07 1.53 -18.74
C MET A 24 4.84 0.03 -18.55
N SER A 25 3.64 -0.47 -18.92
CA SER A 25 3.37 -1.91 -18.89
C SER A 25 4.30 -2.70 -19.83
N ALA A 26 4.53 -2.20 -21.05
CA ALA A 26 5.45 -2.83 -22.00
C ALA A 26 6.90 -2.82 -21.47
N LEU A 27 7.37 -1.66 -20.99
CA LEU A 27 8.73 -1.52 -20.44
C LEU A 27 8.98 -2.43 -19.23
N LEU A 28 8.00 -2.59 -18.34
CA LEU A 28 8.12 -3.50 -17.20
C LEU A 28 8.15 -4.97 -17.64
N GLN A 29 7.36 -5.35 -18.65
CA GLN A 29 7.37 -6.71 -19.20
C GLN A 29 8.72 -7.02 -19.87
N ASP A 30 9.26 -6.10 -20.66
CA ASP A 30 10.60 -6.23 -21.25
C ASP A 30 11.70 -6.35 -20.18
N LEU A 31 11.54 -5.66 -19.06
CA LEU A 31 12.47 -5.73 -17.93
C LEU A 31 12.44 -7.10 -17.24
N LEU A 32 11.25 -7.70 -17.11
CA LEU A 32 11.06 -9.03 -16.50
C LEU A 32 11.76 -10.15 -17.28
N GLU A 33 12.06 -9.95 -18.56
CA GLU A 33 12.86 -10.89 -19.36
C GLU A 33 14.34 -10.91 -18.95
N ARG A 34 14.81 -9.84 -18.30
CA ARG A 34 16.24 -9.60 -18.07
C ARG A 34 16.63 -9.69 -16.61
N VAL A 35 15.72 -9.30 -15.70
CA VAL A 35 16.01 -9.22 -14.27
C VAL A 35 14.75 -9.48 -13.44
N LYS A 36 14.94 -9.93 -12.20
CA LYS A 36 13.85 -9.99 -11.23
C LYS A 36 13.38 -8.57 -10.89
N VAL A 37 12.08 -8.37 -10.80
CA VAL A 37 11.46 -7.10 -10.41
C VAL A 37 10.58 -7.33 -9.20
N ALA A 38 10.62 -6.42 -8.25
CA ALA A 38 9.67 -6.36 -7.15
C ALA A 38 8.90 -5.04 -7.19
N VAL A 39 7.60 -5.09 -6.95
CA VAL A 39 6.77 -3.90 -6.75
C VAL A 39 6.22 -3.92 -5.33
N ILE A 40 6.52 -2.88 -4.56
CA ILE A 40 6.13 -2.72 -3.17
C ILE A 40 5.27 -1.47 -2.99
N SER A 41 4.16 -1.57 -2.27
CA SER A 41 3.26 -0.44 -2.02
C SER A 41 2.55 -0.60 -0.68
N GLY A 42 1.97 0.48 -0.18
CA GLY A 42 1.02 0.42 0.93
C GLY A 42 -0.33 -0.21 0.52
N GLY A 43 -0.65 -0.24 -0.78
CA GLY A 43 -1.86 -0.86 -1.33
C GLY A 43 -2.00 -2.36 -1.03
N ASP A 44 -3.23 -2.88 -1.01
CA ASP A 44 -3.48 -4.33 -0.89
C ASP A 44 -3.54 -5.03 -2.25
N TRP A 45 -3.61 -6.36 -2.26
CA TRP A 45 -3.67 -7.21 -3.44
C TRP A 45 -4.65 -6.75 -4.53
N PRO A 46 -5.92 -6.40 -4.25
CA PRO A 46 -6.84 -5.92 -5.28
C PRO A 46 -6.36 -4.66 -5.99
N GLN A 47 -5.58 -3.82 -5.31
CA GLN A 47 -4.96 -2.64 -5.89
C GLN A 47 -3.90 -3.04 -6.93
N PHE A 48 -3.06 -4.02 -6.61
CA PHE A 48 -2.05 -4.54 -7.55
C PHE A 48 -2.70 -5.24 -8.74
N GLU A 49 -3.76 -6.02 -8.52
CA GLU A 49 -4.52 -6.64 -9.60
C GLU A 49 -5.03 -5.60 -10.58
N LYS A 50 -5.69 -4.55 -10.08
CA LYS A 50 -6.28 -3.51 -10.93
C LYS A 50 -5.26 -2.57 -11.57
N GLN A 51 -4.20 -2.19 -10.86
CA GLN A 51 -3.30 -1.13 -11.31
C GLN A 51 -2.12 -1.65 -12.11
N LEU A 52 -1.56 -2.78 -11.69
CA LEU A 52 -0.35 -3.36 -12.25
C LEU A 52 -0.69 -4.55 -13.15
N LEU A 53 -1.34 -5.57 -12.59
CA LEU A 53 -1.45 -6.88 -13.25
C LEU A 53 -2.50 -6.92 -14.36
N ALA A 54 -3.54 -6.09 -14.31
CA ALA A 54 -4.59 -6.03 -15.32
C ALA A 54 -4.07 -5.68 -16.73
N ASN A 55 -2.93 -5.00 -16.81
CA ASN A 55 -2.31 -4.59 -18.08
C ASN A 55 -1.15 -5.50 -18.50
N PHE A 56 -0.90 -6.60 -17.78
CA PHE A 56 0.21 -7.53 -18.06
C PHE A 56 -0.30 -8.73 -18.84
N SER A 57 0.52 -9.22 -19.78
CA SER A 57 0.27 -10.49 -20.43
C SER A 57 0.57 -11.65 -19.48
N MET A 58 -0.31 -12.64 -19.41
CA MET A 58 -0.11 -13.82 -18.57
C MET A 58 0.89 -14.76 -19.24
N ASN A 59 2.16 -14.67 -18.84
CA ASN A 59 3.26 -15.46 -19.40
C ASN A 59 4.26 -15.89 -18.31
N ASP A 60 5.25 -16.68 -18.70
CA ASP A 60 6.24 -17.23 -17.77
C ASP A 60 7.17 -16.18 -17.16
N GLN A 61 7.32 -15.01 -17.78
CA GLN A 61 8.10 -13.88 -17.28
C GLN A 61 7.56 -13.37 -15.94
N LEU A 62 6.27 -13.57 -15.64
CA LEU A 62 5.67 -13.25 -14.34
C LEU A 62 6.35 -13.98 -13.17
N LYS A 63 7.04 -15.11 -13.41
CA LYS A 63 7.86 -15.80 -12.39
C LYS A 63 8.99 -14.92 -11.84
N ASN A 64 9.40 -13.89 -12.59
CA ASN A 64 10.39 -12.89 -12.20
C ASN A 64 9.77 -11.66 -11.49
N LEU A 65 8.45 -11.57 -11.39
CA LEU A 65 7.73 -10.49 -10.73
C LEU A 65 7.35 -10.86 -9.29
N PHE A 66 7.75 -10.02 -8.34
CA PHE A 66 7.46 -10.14 -6.92
C PHE A 66 6.54 -9.01 -6.47
N ILE A 67 5.43 -9.35 -5.83
CA ILE A 67 4.44 -8.36 -5.40
C ILE A 67 4.43 -8.29 -3.88
N LEU A 68 4.64 -7.09 -3.34
CA LEU A 68 4.74 -6.82 -1.90
C LEU A 68 3.68 -5.80 -1.47
N PRO A 69 2.43 -6.23 -1.28
CA PRO A 69 1.38 -5.37 -0.73
C PRO A 69 1.65 -4.96 0.71
N THR A 70 0.97 -3.91 1.16
CA THR A 70 0.95 -3.44 2.56
C THR A 70 2.36 -3.31 3.16
N CYS A 71 3.25 -2.64 2.43
CA CYS A 71 4.67 -2.46 2.74
C CYS A 71 5.46 -3.77 2.93
N GLY A 72 5.07 -4.83 2.22
CA GLY A 72 5.73 -6.14 2.30
C GLY A 72 5.32 -6.99 3.51
N THR A 73 4.27 -6.61 4.23
CA THR A 73 3.62 -7.52 5.22
C THR A 73 2.83 -8.64 4.54
N LYS A 74 2.61 -8.53 3.23
CA LYS A 74 2.18 -9.62 2.37
C LYS A 74 3.19 -9.81 1.24
N PHE A 75 3.29 -11.03 0.75
CA PHE A 75 4.13 -11.35 -0.40
C PHE A 75 3.41 -12.33 -1.32
N TYR A 76 3.42 -12.00 -2.61
CA TYR A 76 2.84 -12.81 -3.66
C TYR A 76 3.88 -13.11 -4.73
N LYS A 77 3.87 -14.35 -5.21
CA LYS A 77 4.74 -14.83 -6.28
C LYS A 77 3.94 -15.63 -7.30
N TYR A 78 4.29 -15.46 -8.56
CA TYR A 78 3.68 -16.23 -9.64
C TYR A 78 4.33 -17.62 -9.78
N SER A 79 3.49 -18.64 -9.99
CA SER A 79 3.89 -20.00 -10.37
C SER A 79 2.96 -20.51 -11.48
N ASP A 80 1.98 -21.33 -11.15
CA ASP A 80 0.87 -21.72 -12.04
C ASP A 80 -0.34 -20.77 -11.85
N GLY A 81 -0.03 -19.50 -11.55
CA GLY A 81 -0.95 -18.53 -10.95
C GLY A 81 -0.32 -17.79 -9.76
N TRP A 82 -0.96 -16.69 -9.36
CA TRP A 82 -0.53 -15.88 -8.23
C TRP A 82 -0.80 -16.61 -6.90
N LYS A 83 0.25 -16.80 -6.11
CA LYS A 83 0.16 -17.42 -4.78
C LYS A 83 0.59 -16.43 -3.71
N LYS A 84 -0.24 -16.29 -2.67
CA LYS A 84 0.11 -15.57 -1.44
C LYS A 84 1.06 -16.44 -0.62
N ILE A 85 2.33 -16.04 -0.57
CA ILE A 85 3.39 -16.79 0.13
C ILE A 85 3.30 -16.57 1.64
N TYR A 86 3.02 -15.33 2.07
CA TYR A 86 2.70 -15.04 3.46
C TYR A 86 1.80 -13.81 3.57
N ALA A 87 1.15 -13.67 4.73
CA ALA A 87 0.47 -12.46 5.18
C ALA A 87 0.64 -12.34 6.70
N GLU A 88 1.07 -11.16 7.17
CA GLU A 88 1.26 -10.86 8.59
C GLU A 88 0.07 -10.10 9.15
N ASP A 89 -1.10 -10.74 9.08
CA ASP A 89 -2.36 -10.10 9.39
C ASP A 89 -2.42 -9.60 10.85
N LEU A 90 -3.15 -8.51 11.03
CA LEU A 90 -3.58 -8.02 12.32
C LEU A 90 -4.66 -8.97 12.86
N SER A 91 -4.62 -9.26 14.15
CA SER A 91 -5.69 -9.96 14.84
C SER A 91 -6.97 -9.11 14.87
N ILE A 92 -8.12 -9.77 15.06
CA ILE A 92 -9.42 -9.10 15.15
C ILE A 92 -9.40 -7.99 16.22
N LYS A 93 -8.82 -8.26 17.39
CA LYS A 93 -8.70 -7.28 18.48
C LYS A 93 -7.85 -6.07 18.11
N GLU A 94 -6.73 -6.29 17.41
CA GLU A 94 -5.88 -5.20 16.93
C GLU A 94 -6.64 -4.34 15.91
N LYS A 95 -7.34 -4.96 14.97
CA LYS A 95 -8.15 -4.25 13.95
C LYS A 95 -9.24 -3.40 14.58
N GLU A 96 -10.02 -3.97 15.51
CA GLU A 96 -11.07 -3.24 16.23
C GLU A 96 -10.50 -2.03 16.99
N LYS A 97 -9.39 -2.21 17.70
CA LYS A 97 -8.70 -1.14 18.42
C LYS A 97 -8.24 -0.02 17.50
N ILE A 98 -7.62 -0.37 16.37
CA ILE A 98 -7.16 0.62 15.37
C ILE A 98 -8.35 1.37 14.78
N ILE A 99 -9.40 0.68 14.35
CA ILE A 99 -10.59 1.29 13.75
C ILE A 99 -11.29 2.23 14.73
N HIS A 100 -11.45 1.82 15.99
CA HIS A 100 -11.99 2.68 17.03
C HIS A 100 -11.13 3.94 17.25
N SER A 101 -9.81 3.77 17.31
CA SER A 101 -8.86 4.86 17.52
C SER A 101 -8.83 5.83 16.33
N LEU A 102 -8.95 5.33 15.10
CA LEU A 102 -9.09 6.13 13.89
C LEU A 102 -10.33 7.00 13.92
N LYS A 103 -11.49 6.43 14.25
CA LYS A 103 -12.75 7.19 14.38
C LYS A 103 -12.61 8.30 15.43
N LYS A 104 -12.02 7.98 16.60
CA LYS A 104 -11.75 8.96 17.65
C LYS A 104 -10.78 10.05 17.21
N ALA A 105 -9.68 9.69 16.55
CA ALA A 105 -8.67 10.62 16.08
C ALA A 105 -9.21 11.55 14.98
N SER A 106 -9.96 11.02 14.02
CA SER A 106 -10.60 11.81 12.96
C SER A 106 -11.58 12.84 13.54
N ASN A 107 -12.44 12.42 14.48
CA ASN A 107 -13.38 13.32 15.15
C ASN A 107 -12.66 14.40 15.98
N THR A 108 -11.63 14.01 16.73
CA THR A 108 -10.84 14.92 17.58
C THR A 108 -10.02 15.92 16.75
N ALA A 109 -9.54 15.48 15.58
CA ALA A 109 -8.81 16.35 14.67
C ALA A 109 -9.70 17.48 14.10
N GLY A 110 -11.03 17.29 14.10
CA GLY A 110 -12.02 18.32 13.77
C GLY A 110 -12.17 18.55 12.27
N PHE A 111 -11.67 17.65 11.43
CA PHE A 111 -11.83 17.75 9.98
C PHE A 111 -13.13 17.07 9.57
N LYS A 112 -14.13 17.87 9.18
CA LYS A 112 -15.33 17.35 8.53
C LYS A 112 -15.09 17.34 7.02
N THR A 113 -15.26 16.17 6.42
CA THR A 113 -15.36 16.01 4.97
C THR A 113 -16.84 15.89 4.62
N GLU A 114 -17.34 16.87 3.86
CA GLU A 114 -18.76 16.92 3.45
C GLU A 114 -19.08 15.85 2.39
N GLU A 115 -18.06 15.46 1.61
CA GLU A 115 -18.15 14.48 0.54
C GLU A 115 -17.06 13.42 0.70
N THR A 116 -17.45 12.15 0.64
CA THR A 116 -16.56 10.99 0.66
C THR A 116 -16.89 10.06 -0.48
N TRP A 117 -15.87 9.50 -1.12
CA TRP A 117 -16.01 8.55 -2.23
C TRP A 117 -15.57 7.16 -1.79
N GLY A 118 -16.55 6.31 -1.47
CA GLY A 118 -16.32 4.99 -0.90
C GLY A 118 -15.89 5.05 0.57
N GLU A 119 -15.44 3.90 1.08
CA GLU A 119 -15.09 3.77 2.50
C GLU A 119 -13.89 4.63 2.91
N VAL A 120 -13.98 5.25 4.08
CA VAL A 120 -12.90 6.06 4.67
C VAL A 120 -11.88 5.21 5.43
N ILE A 121 -12.27 4.02 5.88
CA ILE A 121 -11.38 3.07 6.56
C ILE A 121 -11.44 1.76 5.79
N GLU A 122 -10.28 1.26 5.39
CA GLU A 122 -10.14 0.00 4.66
C GLU A 122 -9.27 -0.97 5.48
N ASP A 123 -9.80 -2.17 5.73
CA ASP A 123 -9.04 -3.27 6.32
C ASP A 123 -8.38 -4.10 5.22
N ARG A 124 -7.04 -4.06 5.20
CA ARG A 124 -6.19 -4.79 4.26
C ARG A 124 -5.56 -6.02 4.90
N GLY A 125 -6.13 -6.59 5.96
CA GLY A 125 -5.59 -7.75 6.67
C GLY A 125 -4.44 -7.38 7.61
N SER A 126 -3.28 -7.04 7.07
CA SER A 126 -2.05 -6.69 7.79
C SER A 126 -1.85 -5.18 7.98
N GLN A 127 -2.74 -4.38 7.41
CA GLN A 127 -2.74 -2.92 7.49
C GLN A 127 -4.18 -2.41 7.56
N ILE A 128 -4.45 -1.42 8.40
CA ILE A 128 -5.68 -0.62 8.32
C ILE A 128 -5.31 0.72 7.69
N THR A 129 -6.04 1.12 6.66
CA THR A 129 -5.79 2.37 5.94
C THR A 129 -6.96 3.32 6.11
N PHE A 130 -6.69 4.48 6.69
CA PHE A 130 -7.63 5.59 6.67
C PHE A 130 -7.36 6.47 5.44
N SER A 131 -8.41 6.83 4.71
CA SER A 131 -8.39 7.80 3.61
C SER A 131 -9.47 8.85 3.87
N ALA A 132 -9.07 10.08 4.15
CA ALA A 132 -10.00 11.10 4.66
C ALA A 132 -11.15 11.48 3.70
N LEU A 133 -10.92 11.35 2.39
CA LEU A 133 -11.94 11.56 1.35
C LEU A 133 -12.56 10.24 0.85
N GLY A 134 -12.23 9.10 1.45
CA GLY A 134 -12.61 7.77 0.96
C GLY A 134 -11.63 7.19 -0.07
N GLN A 135 -11.64 5.87 -0.23
CA GLN A 135 -10.67 5.18 -1.09
C GLN A 135 -10.75 5.60 -2.57
N ASN A 136 -11.96 5.94 -3.04
CA ASN A 136 -12.28 6.20 -4.45
C ASN A 136 -12.29 7.68 -4.82
N ALA A 137 -11.81 8.58 -3.95
CA ALA A 137 -11.89 10.02 -4.24
C ALA A 137 -11.08 10.42 -5.48
N PRO A 138 -11.59 11.37 -6.30
CA PRO A 138 -10.86 11.89 -7.46
C PRO A 138 -9.50 12.48 -7.07
N LEU A 139 -8.50 12.30 -7.93
CA LEU A 139 -7.12 12.75 -7.67
C LEU A 139 -7.04 14.25 -7.37
N GLU A 140 -7.77 15.08 -8.10
CA GLU A 140 -7.78 16.53 -7.92
C GLU A 140 -8.36 16.97 -6.57
N LYS A 141 -9.37 16.25 -6.07
CA LYS A 141 -9.91 16.46 -4.70
C LYS A 141 -8.90 16.01 -3.65
N LYS A 142 -8.21 14.88 -3.89
CA LYS A 142 -7.18 14.36 -2.98
C LYS A 142 -5.98 15.30 -2.84
N LYS A 143 -5.47 15.85 -3.95
CA LYS A 143 -4.31 16.77 -3.96
C LYS A 143 -4.56 18.06 -3.18
N THR A 144 -5.79 18.58 -3.23
CA THR A 144 -6.15 19.86 -2.59
C THR A 144 -6.53 19.71 -1.12
N TRP A 145 -6.78 18.50 -0.64
CA TRP A 145 -7.32 18.29 0.71
C TRP A 145 -6.31 18.54 1.84
N ASP A 146 -5.07 18.09 1.69
CA ASP A 146 -4.02 18.22 2.71
C ASP A 146 -2.62 18.35 2.08
N PRO A 147 -2.39 19.41 1.27
CA PRO A 147 -1.18 19.56 0.47
C PRO A 147 0.10 19.74 1.31
N ASP A 148 -0.02 20.29 2.52
CA ASP A 148 1.08 20.52 3.47
C ASP A 148 1.19 19.43 4.56
N PHE A 149 0.35 18.39 4.46
CA PHE A 149 0.24 17.28 5.40
C PHE A 149 -0.22 17.69 6.81
N ALA A 150 -0.66 18.93 7.05
CA ALA A 150 -1.02 19.42 8.39
C ALA A 150 -2.16 18.61 9.01
N LYS A 151 -3.17 18.24 8.22
CA LYS A 151 -4.33 17.48 8.69
C LYS A 151 -3.93 16.06 9.09
N ARG A 152 -3.18 15.36 8.23
CA ARG A 152 -2.70 13.99 8.52
C ARG A 152 -1.69 13.96 9.65
N LYS A 153 -0.83 14.97 9.80
CA LYS A 153 0.07 15.12 10.97
C LYS A 153 -0.71 15.26 12.28
N LYS A 154 -1.81 16.02 12.29
CA LYS A 154 -2.68 16.14 13.48
C LYS A 154 -3.33 14.81 13.83
N ILE A 155 -3.87 14.08 12.84
CA ILE A 155 -4.45 12.74 13.05
C ILE A 155 -3.39 11.78 13.59
N LYS A 156 -2.21 11.74 12.97
CA LYS A 156 -1.09 10.91 13.42
C LYS A 156 -0.72 11.21 14.87
N THR A 157 -0.58 12.48 15.25
CA THR A 157 -0.22 12.88 16.63
C THR A 157 -1.22 12.37 17.67
N ILE A 158 -2.51 12.33 17.32
CA ILE A 158 -3.55 11.79 18.21
C ILE A 158 -3.44 10.26 18.27
N LEU A 159 -3.27 9.60 17.11
CA LEU A 159 -3.11 8.15 17.04
C LEU A 159 -1.87 7.65 17.78
N ASP A 160 -0.74 8.35 17.67
CA ASP A 160 0.51 8.03 18.37
C ASP A 160 0.30 7.93 19.90
N ARG A 161 -0.70 8.63 20.45
CA ARG A 161 -1.08 8.56 21.87
C ARG A 161 -2.12 7.47 22.17
N LEU A 162 -3.04 7.22 21.24
CA LEU A 162 -4.14 6.25 21.43
C LEU A 162 -3.70 4.79 21.24
N ILE A 163 -2.77 4.57 20.31
CA ILE A 163 -2.31 3.27 19.85
C ILE A 163 -0.78 3.26 19.70
N PRO A 164 -0.01 3.59 20.77
CA PRO A 164 1.45 3.72 20.71
C PRO A 164 2.17 2.41 20.34
N GLU A 165 1.49 1.26 20.48
CA GLU A 165 2.00 -0.05 20.11
C GLU A 165 1.89 -0.37 18.62
N PHE A 166 1.43 0.56 17.77
CA PHE A 166 1.35 0.38 16.33
C PHE A 166 2.23 1.39 15.58
N SER A 167 2.62 1.03 14.37
CA SER A 167 3.28 1.95 13.45
C SER A 167 2.23 2.74 12.68
N ILE A 168 2.34 4.07 12.69
CA ILE A 168 1.43 4.97 11.98
C ILE A 168 2.23 5.76 10.95
N ARG A 169 1.83 5.67 9.69
CA ARG A 169 2.51 6.35 8.58
C ARG A 169 1.54 7.21 7.78
N ILE A 170 2.01 8.38 7.38
CA ILE A 170 1.26 9.23 6.47
C ILE A 170 1.53 8.72 5.06
N GLY A 171 0.46 8.31 4.37
CA GLY A 171 0.50 7.72 3.03
C GLY A 171 -0.22 8.60 2.00
N GLY A 172 0.25 8.55 0.76
CA GLY A 172 -0.37 9.21 -0.40
C GLY A 172 -0.69 10.69 -0.17
N THR A 173 -1.86 11.12 -0.65
CA THR A 173 -2.36 12.50 -0.59
C THR A 173 -3.43 12.72 0.49
N THR A 174 -4.12 11.66 0.93
CA THR A 174 -5.21 11.74 1.92
C THR A 174 -5.19 10.63 2.95
N SER A 175 -4.12 9.81 2.99
CA SER A 175 -4.15 8.55 3.72
C SER A 175 -3.24 8.50 4.95
N VAL A 176 -3.63 7.68 5.92
CA VAL A 176 -2.83 7.29 7.08
C VAL A 176 -2.93 5.77 7.20
N ASP A 177 -1.78 5.11 7.15
CA ASP A 177 -1.64 3.66 7.22
C ASP A 177 -1.22 3.24 8.63
N ILE A 178 -1.88 2.23 9.19
CA ILE A 178 -1.56 1.66 10.49
C ILE A 178 -1.27 0.17 10.37
N THR A 179 -0.13 -0.23 10.90
CA THR A 179 0.42 -1.59 10.85
C THR A 179 1.03 -1.97 12.20
N LYS A 180 1.50 -3.22 12.32
CA LYS A 180 2.37 -3.63 13.43
C LYS A 180 3.63 -2.75 13.55
N PRO A 181 4.29 -2.70 14.72
CA PRO A 181 5.55 -1.98 14.92
C PRO A 181 6.61 -2.32 13.88
N GLY A 182 7.40 -1.31 13.50
CA GLY A 182 8.57 -1.50 12.63
C GLY A 182 8.26 -1.76 11.15
N ILE A 183 6.99 -1.84 10.75
CA ILE A 183 6.63 -2.05 9.34
C ILE A 183 6.84 -0.77 8.51
N ASP A 184 7.60 -0.94 7.42
CA ASP A 184 7.76 -0.02 6.30
C ASP A 184 8.32 -0.73 5.07
N LYS A 185 8.64 0.04 4.02
CA LYS A 185 9.23 -0.51 2.81
C LYS A 185 10.60 -1.14 3.06
N ALA A 186 11.39 -0.64 4.01
CA ALA A 186 12.68 -1.25 4.36
C ALA A 186 12.48 -2.61 5.02
N TYR A 187 11.49 -2.75 5.91
CA TYR A 187 11.06 -4.04 6.44
C TYR A 187 10.71 -5.03 5.31
N GLY A 188 9.83 -4.63 4.38
CA GLY A 188 9.43 -5.47 3.25
C GLY A 188 10.59 -5.88 2.34
N ILE A 189 11.50 -4.95 2.05
CA ILE A 189 12.70 -5.20 1.24
C ILE A 189 13.66 -6.17 1.94
N ASN A 190 13.89 -6.02 3.25
CA ASN A 190 14.75 -6.92 4.01
C ASN A 190 14.19 -8.34 4.03
N LYS A 191 12.87 -8.48 4.22
CA LYS A 191 12.21 -9.78 4.19
C LYS A 191 12.25 -10.43 2.81
N LEU A 192 12.07 -9.65 1.75
CA LEU A 192 12.24 -10.14 0.37
C LEU A 192 13.65 -10.65 0.14
N LYS A 193 14.67 -9.92 0.61
CA LYS A 193 16.08 -10.33 0.51
C LYS A 193 16.29 -11.71 1.16
N GLU A 194 15.81 -11.90 2.39
CA GLU A 194 15.92 -13.20 3.09
C GLU A 194 15.24 -14.35 2.34
N ILE A 195 14.14 -14.08 1.64
CA ILE A 195 13.42 -15.08 0.84
C ILE A 195 14.18 -15.44 -0.44
N LEU A 196 14.83 -14.46 -1.07
CA LEU A 196 15.55 -14.66 -2.34
C LEU A 196 16.98 -15.19 -2.17
N GLU A 197 17.54 -15.11 -0.97
CA GLU A 197 18.85 -15.67 -0.61
C GLU A 197 18.77 -17.15 -0.17
N LYS A 198 17.57 -17.68 0.05
CA LYS A 198 17.30 -19.11 0.28
C LYS A 198 17.13 -19.86 -1.04
#